data_AF-A0A956CVG7-F1
#
_entry.id   AF-A0A956CVG7-F1
#
_cell.length_a   1.000
_cell.length_b   1.000
_cell.length_c   1.000
_cell.angle_alpha   90.00
_cell.angle_beta   90.00
_cell.angle_gamma   90.00
#
_symmetry.space_group_name_H-M   'P 1'
#
loop_
_entity.id
_entity.type
_entity.pdbx_description
1 polymer ?
#
loop_
_entity_poly.entity_id
_entity_poly.type
_entity_poly.pdbx_seq_one_letter_code
_entity_poly.pdbx_strand_id
1 'polypeptide(L)'
;MDELLRLLALVKRELDADDTRAELGGRDPAGDSLIWAPMGDAWRVVAVYDAPPADRAQKQARLKALLAPFSSHERLSEPPPSAMGERHRLELDEELDRLAERTGARAALVVDERSPVVWGSSAPRADGWDLETMEYAVQLAEEAAPFGIEAAKWLAEGAPSAEVLQEAGVDETLGQRWSHRFRRITAIAPEWSTAEWHDALQIAIAIGEARKECSGGRAPDRVAAHGDSWGVFGKGFAQIYLLALVFDGAYSELHAEGPLVRALPHIETLVLALPPVDPPPRRAKVIAFRRS
;
A
#
# COMPACT_ATOMS: atom_id res chain seq x y z
N MET A 1 -28.19 4.93 -6.09
CA MET A 1 -28.21 6.15 -5.24
C MET A 1 -29.64 6.63 -4.94
N ASP A 2 -30.48 6.87 -5.95
CA ASP A 2 -31.87 7.38 -5.76
C ASP A 2 -32.79 6.50 -4.91
N GLU A 3 -32.66 5.18 -5.01
CA GLU A 3 -33.50 4.23 -4.27
C GLU A 3 -33.19 4.22 -2.75
N LEU A 4 -31.91 4.34 -2.39
CA LEU A 4 -31.47 4.46 -1.01
C LEU A 4 -31.95 5.76 -0.37
N LEU A 5 -31.88 6.89 -1.10
CA LEU A 5 -32.38 8.17 -0.61
C LEU A 5 -33.89 8.15 -0.39
N ARG A 6 -34.65 7.46 -1.25
CA ARG A 6 -36.09 7.25 -1.06
C ARG A 6 -36.39 6.36 0.14
N LEU A 7 -35.60 5.31 0.37
CA LEU A 7 -35.70 4.45 1.54
C LEU A 7 -35.42 5.23 2.84
N LEU A 8 -34.36 6.04 2.88
CA LEU A 8 -34.04 6.87 4.05
C LEU A 8 -35.16 7.88 4.33
N ALA A 9 -35.67 8.56 3.28
CA ALA A 9 -36.81 9.46 3.42
C ALA A 9 -38.08 8.75 3.93
N LEU A 10 -38.31 7.51 3.48
CA LEU A 10 -39.40 6.67 3.97
C LEU A 10 -39.21 6.32 5.45
N VAL A 11 -38.02 5.85 5.84
CA VAL A 11 -37.69 5.50 7.23
C VAL A 11 -37.84 6.72 8.14
N LYS A 12 -37.39 7.89 7.70
CA LYS A 12 -37.51 9.14 8.46
C LYS A 12 -38.97 9.46 8.77
N ARG A 13 -39.82 9.34 7.75
CA ARG A 13 -41.26 9.61 7.86
C ARG A 13 -41.99 8.57 8.70
N GLU A 14 -41.73 7.28 8.47
CA GLU A 14 -42.45 6.18 9.12
C GLU A 14 -42.07 5.99 10.59
N LEU A 15 -40.87 6.41 10.97
CA LEU A 15 -40.40 6.36 12.35
C LEU A 15 -40.48 7.70 13.07
N ASP A 16 -40.88 8.77 12.39
CA ASP A 16 -40.91 10.13 12.94
C ASP A 16 -39.55 10.51 13.57
N ALA A 17 -38.50 10.33 12.77
CA ALA A 17 -37.11 10.58 13.17
C ALA A 17 -36.64 11.97 12.74
N ASP A 18 -35.79 12.59 13.55
CA ASP A 18 -35.20 13.90 13.25
C ASP A 18 -34.22 13.81 12.08
N ASP A 19 -33.49 12.69 11.99
CA ASP A 19 -32.64 12.36 10.86
C ASP A 19 -32.55 10.86 10.58
N THR A 20 -32.14 10.52 9.36
CA THR A 20 -31.87 9.13 8.95
C THR A 20 -30.65 9.06 8.06
N ARG A 21 -29.79 8.09 8.33
CA ARG A 21 -28.59 7.85 7.55
C ARG A 21 -28.35 6.36 7.35
N ALA A 22 -27.62 6.05 6.29
CA ALA A 22 -27.03 4.73 6.09
C ALA A 22 -25.58 4.77 6.58
N GLU A 23 -25.18 3.79 7.37
CA GLU A 23 -23.80 3.62 7.84
C GLU A 23 -23.22 2.32 7.31
N LEU A 24 -21.94 2.33 6.96
CA LEU A 24 -21.17 1.17 6.52
C LEU A 24 -20.27 0.68 7.67
N GLY A 25 -20.50 -0.54 8.15
CA GLY A 25 -19.62 -1.24 9.09
C GLY A 25 -19.33 -0.54 10.42
N GLY A 26 -18.53 -1.21 11.27
CA GLY A 26 -18.05 -0.69 12.57
C GLY A 26 -18.86 -1.17 13.79
N ARG A 27 -18.45 -0.73 14.99
CA ARG A 27 -19.17 -1.05 16.25
C ARG A 27 -20.62 -0.61 16.18
N ASP A 28 -21.51 -1.39 16.80
CA ASP A 28 -22.94 -1.08 16.85
C ASP A 28 -23.19 0.32 17.42
N PRO A 29 -24.06 1.14 16.80
CA PRO A 29 -24.41 2.45 17.33
C PRO A 29 -24.95 2.30 18.75
N ALA A 30 -24.25 2.92 19.69
CA ALA A 30 -24.61 2.96 21.09
C ALA A 30 -25.23 4.33 21.41
N GLY A 31 -26.42 4.33 22.00
CA GLY A 31 -27.12 5.54 22.40
C GLY A 31 -28.63 5.37 22.45
N ASP A 32 -29.26 5.94 23.47
CA ASP A 32 -30.71 5.84 23.69
C ASP A 32 -31.53 6.66 22.69
N SER A 33 -30.89 7.60 22.00
CA SER A 33 -31.43 8.44 20.93
C SER A 33 -31.26 7.84 19.52
N LEU A 34 -30.77 6.60 19.39
CA LEU A 34 -30.50 5.96 18.10
C LEU A 34 -31.27 4.67 17.95
N ILE A 35 -32.03 4.50 16.87
CA ILE A 35 -32.64 3.21 16.50
C ILE A 35 -32.01 2.75 15.20
N TRP A 36 -31.52 1.53 15.15
CA TRP A 36 -30.83 1.04 13.96
C TRP A 36 -31.16 -0.42 13.66
N ALA A 37 -30.99 -0.81 12.40
CA ALA A 37 -31.11 -2.20 11.98
C ALA A 37 -30.20 -2.48 10.78
N PRO A 38 -29.67 -3.71 10.66
CA PRO A 38 -28.87 -4.10 9.51
C PRO A 38 -29.70 -4.10 8.22
N MET A 39 -29.03 -3.81 7.12
CA MET A 39 -29.57 -3.81 5.76
C MET A 39 -28.51 -4.49 4.86
N GLY A 40 -28.58 -5.82 4.74
CA GLY A 40 -27.52 -6.62 4.11
C GLY A 40 -26.31 -6.84 5.05
N ASP A 41 -25.18 -7.24 4.47
CA ASP A 41 -24.02 -7.76 5.24
C ASP A 41 -23.13 -6.66 5.88
N ALA A 42 -23.10 -5.46 5.30
CA ALA A 42 -22.18 -4.40 5.72
C ALA A 42 -22.86 -3.06 6.03
N TRP A 43 -24.12 -2.88 5.63
CA TRP A 43 -24.85 -1.63 5.80
C TRP A 43 -25.85 -1.72 6.94
N ARG A 44 -26.09 -0.58 7.58
CA ARG A 44 -27.20 -0.40 8.53
C ARG A 44 -27.89 0.92 8.29
N VAL A 45 -29.18 0.96 8.58
CA VAL A 45 -29.94 2.20 8.59
C VAL A 45 -30.09 2.65 10.03
N VAL A 46 -29.76 3.91 10.30
CA VAL A 46 -29.82 4.55 11.61
C VAL A 46 -30.82 5.70 11.56
N ALA A 47 -31.83 5.63 12.41
CA ALA A 47 -32.74 6.71 12.73
C ALA A 47 -32.24 7.43 13.98
N VAL A 48 -32.04 8.74 13.85
CA VAL A 48 -31.51 9.64 14.88
C VAL A 48 -32.64 10.50 15.43
N TYR A 49 -32.65 10.66 16.75
CA TYR A 49 -33.59 11.51 17.47
C TYR A 49 -32.84 12.53 18.33
N ASP A 50 -33.38 13.74 18.47
CA ASP A 50 -32.82 14.77 19.37
C ASP A 50 -33.02 14.39 20.85
N ALA A 51 -34.04 13.58 21.15
CA ALA A 51 -34.28 12.99 22.46
C ALA A 51 -34.69 11.50 22.33
N PRO A 52 -34.40 10.62 23.31
CA PRO A 52 -34.78 9.22 23.26
C PRO A 52 -36.28 9.03 22.99
N PRO A 53 -36.67 8.27 21.95
CA PRO A 53 -38.09 8.09 21.62
C PRO A 53 -38.77 7.21 22.66
N ALA A 54 -39.95 7.62 23.14
CA ALA A 54 -40.72 6.90 24.16
C ALA A 54 -41.08 5.46 23.73
N ASP A 55 -41.39 5.26 22.44
CA ASP A 55 -41.82 3.96 21.88
C ASP A 55 -40.67 3.21 21.17
N ARG A 56 -39.46 3.25 21.76
CA ARG A 56 -38.23 2.71 21.15
C ARG A 56 -38.38 1.28 20.63
N ALA A 57 -39.01 0.38 21.39
CA ALA A 57 -39.20 -1.01 20.98
C ALA A 57 -40.13 -1.17 19.75
N GLN A 58 -41.20 -0.36 19.67
CA GLN A 58 -42.12 -0.38 18.54
C GLN A 58 -41.45 0.18 17.29
N LYS A 59 -40.74 1.31 17.41
CA LYS A 59 -39.98 1.91 16.31
C LYS A 59 -38.85 1.00 15.81
N GLN A 60 -38.20 0.26 16.71
CA GLN A 60 -37.20 -0.77 16.36
C GLN A 60 -37.79 -1.92 15.55
N ALA A 61 -38.97 -2.41 15.92
CA ALA A 61 -39.67 -3.46 15.18
C ALA A 61 -40.13 -2.96 13.80
N ARG A 62 -40.63 -1.73 13.73
CA ARG A 62 -41.07 -1.10 12.47
C ARG A 62 -39.91 -0.86 11.51
N LEU A 63 -38.74 -0.43 12.00
CA LEU A 63 -37.53 -0.30 11.19
C LEU A 63 -37.14 -1.64 10.56
N LYS A 64 -37.12 -2.73 11.35
CA LYS A 64 -36.82 -4.07 10.83
C LYS A 64 -37.82 -4.51 9.75
N ALA A 65 -39.11 -4.23 9.94
CA ALA A 65 -40.14 -4.55 8.95
C ALA A 65 -39.99 -3.76 7.64
N LEU A 66 -39.62 -2.48 7.71
CA LEU A 66 -39.36 -1.64 6.53
C LEU A 66 -38.15 -2.12 5.73
N LEU A 67 -37.14 -2.68 6.40
CA LEU A 67 -35.91 -3.16 5.76
C LEU A 67 -35.98 -4.62 5.29
N ALA A 68 -36.94 -5.41 5.78
CA ALA A 68 -37.10 -6.83 5.44
C ALA A 68 -37.16 -7.13 3.92
N PRO A 69 -37.83 -6.31 3.09
CA PRO A 69 -37.82 -6.50 1.63
C PRO A 69 -36.45 -6.25 0.99
N PHE A 70 -35.63 -5.39 1.60
CA PHE A 70 -34.30 -4.99 1.10
C PHE A 70 -33.18 -5.91 1.58
N SER A 71 -33.40 -6.67 2.65
CA SER A 71 -32.45 -7.67 3.15
C SER A 71 -32.39 -8.97 2.34
N SER A 72 -33.29 -9.17 1.36
CA SER A 72 -33.49 -10.47 0.70
C SER A 72 -33.03 -10.54 -0.76
N HIS A 73 -32.33 -9.54 -1.28
CA HIS A 73 -31.85 -9.55 -2.66
C HIS A 73 -30.33 -9.35 -2.71
N GLU A 74 -29.62 -10.40 -3.17
CA GLU A 74 -28.20 -10.45 -3.55
C GLU A 74 -27.76 -9.42 -4.63
N ARG A 75 -28.57 -8.40 -4.91
CA ARG A 75 -28.26 -7.33 -5.84
C ARG A 75 -28.11 -6.06 -5.04
N LEU A 76 -26.89 -5.82 -4.54
CA LEU A 76 -26.31 -4.52 -4.15
C LEU A 76 -25.02 -4.68 -3.30
N SER A 77 -24.40 -5.87 -3.26
CA SER A 77 -23.02 -5.99 -2.77
C SER A 77 -22.05 -5.50 -3.84
N GLU A 78 -21.93 -4.19 -4.00
CA GLU A 78 -20.60 -3.66 -4.28
C GLU A 78 -19.70 -4.17 -3.15
N PRO A 79 -18.55 -4.82 -3.44
CA PRO A 79 -17.64 -5.24 -2.40
C PRO A 79 -17.32 -4.01 -1.52
N PRO A 80 -17.13 -4.17 -0.19
CA PRO A 80 -16.73 -3.04 0.63
C PRO A 80 -15.52 -2.34 -0.02
N PRO A 81 -15.35 -1.00 0.12
CA PRO A 81 -14.27 -0.27 -0.53
C PRO A 81 -12.88 -0.89 -0.29
N SER A 82 -12.69 -1.55 0.87
CA SER A 82 -11.51 -2.35 1.18
C SER A 82 -11.37 -3.61 0.31
N ALA A 83 -12.44 -4.37 0.07
CA ALA A 83 -12.42 -5.55 -0.79
C ALA A 83 -12.33 -5.18 -2.28
N MET A 84 -12.87 -4.04 -2.71
CA MET A 84 -12.62 -3.52 -4.06
C MET A 84 -11.17 -3.07 -4.22
N GLY A 85 -10.62 -2.34 -3.23
CA GLY A 85 -9.20 -1.96 -3.21
C GLY A 85 -8.28 -3.18 -3.20
N GLU A 86 -8.59 -4.22 -2.42
CA GLU A 86 -7.84 -5.47 -2.41
C GLU A 86 -7.91 -6.20 -3.74
N ARG A 87 -9.08 -6.22 -4.40
CA ARG A 87 -9.23 -6.80 -5.75
C ARG A 87 -8.44 -6.03 -6.80
N HIS A 88 -8.55 -4.71 -6.84
CA HIS A 88 -7.75 -3.88 -7.76
C HIS A 88 -6.24 -4.01 -7.47
N ARG A 89 -5.85 -4.22 -6.21
CA ARG A 89 -4.45 -4.44 -5.83
C ARG A 89 -3.96 -5.80 -6.33
N LEU A 90 -4.76 -6.85 -6.14
CA LEU A 90 -4.44 -8.18 -6.67
C LEU A 90 -4.37 -8.16 -8.20
N GLU A 91 -5.34 -7.53 -8.86
CA GLU A 91 -5.36 -7.38 -10.32
C GLU A 91 -4.16 -6.56 -10.83
N LEU A 92 -3.76 -5.51 -10.10
CA LEU A 92 -2.55 -4.75 -10.40
C LEU A 92 -1.30 -5.62 -10.28
N ASP A 93 -1.16 -6.38 -9.20
CA ASP A 93 -0.01 -7.27 -8.98
C ASP A 93 0.05 -8.35 -10.09
N GLU A 94 -1.10 -8.95 -10.47
CA GLU A 94 -1.19 -9.91 -11.59
C GLU A 94 -0.81 -9.31 -12.95
N GLU A 95 -1.22 -8.07 -13.23
CA GLU A 95 -0.85 -7.38 -14.46
C GLU A 95 0.64 -7.02 -14.49
N LEU A 96 1.22 -6.70 -13.34
CA LEU A 96 2.65 -6.48 -13.19
C LEU A 96 3.43 -7.78 -13.38
N ASP A 97 2.96 -8.91 -12.84
CA ASP A 97 3.51 -10.25 -13.08
C ASP A 97 3.57 -10.56 -14.58
N ARG A 98 2.43 -10.45 -15.28
CA ARG A 98 2.36 -10.68 -16.74
C ARG A 98 3.28 -9.74 -17.52
N LEU A 99 3.42 -8.49 -17.07
CA LEU A 99 4.30 -7.53 -17.71
C LEU A 99 5.78 -7.90 -17.50
N ALA A 100 6.16 -8.32 -16.30
CA ALA A 100 7.51 -8.77 -15.98
C ALA A 100 7.88 -10.00 -16.83
N GLU A 101 7.02 -11.02 -16.85
CA GLU A 101 7.20 -12.23 -17.67
C GLU A 101 7.38 -11.90 -19.17
N ARG A 102 6.51 -11.05 -19.72
CA ARG A 102 6.56 -10.65 -21.14
C ARG A 102 7.82 -9.89 -21.53
N THR A 103 8.41 -9.15 -20.60
CA THR A 103 9.60 -8.33 -20.86
C THR A 103 10.89 -9.03 -20.48
N GLY A 104 10.81 -10.16 -19.76
CA GLY A 104 11.97 -10.81 -19.14
C GLY A 104 12.56 -10.00 -17.99
N ALA A 105 11.76 -9.10 -17.41
CA ALA A 105 12.16 -8.35 -16.22
C ALA A 105 12.09 -9.28 -15.00
N ARG A 106 13.03 -9.10 -14.06
CA ARG A 106 12.97 -9.71 -12.72
C ARG A 106 11.74 -9.26 -11.97
N ALA A 107 11.40 -7.97 -12.06
CA ALA A 107 10.24 -7.42 -11.39
C ALA A 107 9.63 -6.25 -12.17
N ALA A 108 8.34 -6.03 -11.99
CA ALA A 108 7.60 -4.85 -12.39
C ALA A 108 6.95 -4.23 -11.16
N LEU A 109 7.11 -2.91 -10.97
CA LEU A 109 6.61 -2.19 -9.79
C LEU A 109 5.96 -0.88 -10.19
N VAL A 110 4.92 -0.47 -9.45
CA VAL A 110 4.41 0.90 -9.46
C VAL A 110 4.78 1.58 -8.16
N VAL A 111 5.50 2.70 -8.26
CA VAL A 111 5.96 3.48 -7.11
C VAL A 111 5.45 4.91 -7.18
N ASP A 112 5.28 5.54 -6.02
CA ASP A 112 4.86 6.94 -5.88
C ASP A 112 6.05 7.85 -5.58
N GLU A 113 6.21 8.93 -6.34
CA GLU A 113 7.31 9.89 -6.12
C GLU A 113 7.05 10.89 -4.99
N ARG A 114 5.84 10.93 -4.44
CA ARG A 114 5.44 11.84 -3.37
C ARG A 114 5.24 11.16 -2.03
N SER A 115 5.19 9.83 -2.00
CA SER A 115 5.04 9.03 -0.79
C SER A 115 6.03 7.86 -0.82
N PRO A 116 6.30 7.17 0.30
CA PRO A 116 7.15 5.99 0.27
C PRO A 116 6.45 4.76 -0.34
N VAL A 117 5.23 4.89 -0.85
CA VAL A 117 4.36 3.75 -1.18
C VAL A 117 4.78 3.07 -2.48
N VAL A 118 4.88 1.74 -2.40
CA VAL A 118 4.86 0.83 -3.56
C VAL A 118 3.42 0.36 -3.74
N TRP A 119 2.77 0.80 -4.81
CA TRP A 119 1.34 0.55 -5.05
C TRP A 119 1.07 -0.88 -5.51
N GLY A 120 1.92 -1.39 -6.40
CA GLY A 120 1.87 -2.78 -6.87
C GLY A 120 3.26 -3.31 -7.20
N SER A 121 3.41 -4.63 -7.17
CA SER A 121 4.68 -5.33 -7.40
C SER A 121 4.44 -6.74 -7.93
N SER A 122 5.24 -7.15 -8.92
CA SER A 122 5.33 -8.55 -9.35
C SER A 122 6.31 -9.40 -8.51
N ALA A 123 7.02 -8.75 -7.59
CA ALA A 123 7.94 -9.41 -6.66
C ALA A 123 7.30 -9.52 -5.26
N PRO A 124 7.68 -10.53 -4.46
CA PRO A 124 7.21 -10.67 -3.08
C PRO A 124 7.35 -9.34 -2.30
N ARG A 125 6.29 -8.94 -1.61
CA ARG A 125 6.24 -7.74 -0.77
C ARG A 125 5.82 -8.11 0.63
N ALA A 126 6.61 -7.72 1.61
CA ALA A 126 6.23 -7.76 3.01
C ALA A 126 5.63 -6.41 3.45
N ASP A 127 4.78 -6.44 4.48
CA ASP A 127 4.22 -5.21 5.05
C ASP A 127 5.34 -4.36 5.66
N GLY A 128 5.49 -3.13 5.19
CA GLY A 128 6.59 -2.23 5.59
C GLY A 128 7.82 -2.28 4.68
N TRP A 129 7.83 -3.11 3.63
CA TRP A 129 8.84 -3.05 2.57
C TRP A 129 8.50 -1.95 1.55
N ASP A 130 8.63 -0.69 2.00
CA ASP A 130 8.35 0.52 1.25
C ASP A 130 9.61 1.19 0.69
N LEU A 131 9.48 2.28 -0.08
CA LEU A 131 10.62 2.95 -0.72
C LEU A 131 11.66 3.49 0.28
N GLU A 132 11.21 3.96 1.45
CA GLU A 132 12.13 4.46 2.50
C GLU A 132 12.92 3.31 3.12
N THR A 133 12.28 2.16 3.31
CA THR A 133 12.92 0.95 3.81
C THR A 133 13.88 0.36 2.78
N MET A 134 13.50 0.33 1.50
CA MET A 134 14.36 -0.06 0.39
C MET A 134 15.64 0.78 0.37
N GLU A 135 15.52 2.12 0.39
CA GLU A 135 16.67 3.03 0.44
C GLU A 135 17.56 2.76 1.66
N TYR A 136 16.94 2.57 2.83
CA TYR A 136 17.66 2.30 4.06
C TYR A 136 18.41 0.96 4.06
N ALA A 137 17.85 -0.06 3.40
CA ALA A 137 18.46 -1.38 3.24
C ALA A 137 19.60 -1.37 2.22
N VAL A 138 19.44 -0.66 1.11
CA VAL A 138 20.52 -0.45 0.11
C VAL A 138 21.70 0.25 0.76
N GLN A 139 21.46 1.35 1.50
CA GLN A 139 22.53 2.06 2.20
C GLN A 139 23.26 1.15 3.21
N LEU A 140 22.53 0.27 3.91
CA LEU A 140 23.17 -0.70 4.82
C LEU A 140 24.04 -1.68 4.05
N ALA A 141 23.57 -2.19 2.92
CA ALA A 141 24.32 -3.12 2.08
C ALA A 141 25.59 -2.49 1.50
N GLU A 142 25.52 -1.24 1.03
CA GLU A 142 26.66 -0.48 0.53
C GLU A 142 27.71 -0.21 1.62
N GLU A 143 27.27 0.15 2.83
CA GLU A 143 28.16 0.36 3.97
C GLU A 143 28.84 -0.95 4.42
N ALA A 144 28.13 -2.07 4.34
CA ALA A 144 28.56 -3.39 4.80
C ALA A 144 29.50 -4.10 3.81
N ALA A 145 29.30 -3.90 2.51
CA ALA A 145 30.03 -4.61 1.45
C ALA A 145 31.57 -4.49 1.53
N PRO A 146 32.19 -3.32 1.82
CA PRO A 146 33.64 -3.19 1.95
C PRO A 146 34.26 -4.05 3.06
N PHE A 147 33.47 -4.48 4.04
CA PHE A 147 33.89 -5.33 5.15
C PHE A 147 33.60 -6.82 4.89
N GLY A 148 33.18 -7.18 3.68
CA GLY A 148 32.80 -8.56 3.33
C GLY A 148 31.50 -9.03 4.01
N ILE A 149 30.70 -8.10 4.55
CA ILE A 149 29.42 -8.41 5.18
C ILE A 149 28.34 -8.42 4.10
N GLU A 150 27.93 -9.61 3.68
CA GLU A 150 26.85 -9.79 2.72
C GLU A 150 25.49 -9.52 3.37
N ALA A 151 24.88 -8.37 3.04
CA ALA A 151 23.65 -7.94 3.70
C ALA A 151 22.49 -8.93 3.54
N ALA A 152 22.30 -9.52 2.35
CA ALA A 152 21.20 -10.47 2.11
C ALA A 152 21.28 -11.70 3.04
N LYS A 153 22.49 -12.23 3.25
CA LYS A 153 22.73 -13.33 4.18
C LYS A 153 22.32 -12.97 5.60
N TRP A 154 22.83 -11.84 6.10
CA TRP A 154 22.58 -11.42 7.47
C TRP A 154 21.18 -10.86 7.72
N LEU A 155 20.46 -10.46 6.67
CA LEU A 155 19.04 -10.14 6.79
C LEU A 155 18.19 -11.41 6.97
N ALA A 156 18.57 -12.53 6.34
CA ALA A 156 17.91 -13.83 6.46
C ALA A 156 18.28 -14.58 7.75
N GLU A 157 19.57 -14.62 8.12
CA GLU A 157 20.06 -15.33 9.31
C GLU A 157 19.83 -14.56 10.62
N GLY A 158 19.46 -13.28 10.51
CA GLY A 158 19.43 -12.33 11.60
C GLY A 158 20.75 -11.56 11.76
N ALA A 159 20.70 -10.41 12.42
CA ALA A 159 21.82 -9.47 12.48
C ALA A 159 23.16 -10.12 12.88
N PRO A 160 24.29 -9.72 12.24
CA PRO A 160 25.59 -10.29 12.54
C PRO A 160 25.98 -10.07 14.01
N SER A 161 26.64 -11.05 14.61
CA SER A 161 27.11 -10.93 15.99
C SER A 161 28.21 -9.86 16.10
N ALA A 162 28.43 -9.35 17.31
CA ALA A 162 29.52 -8.41 17.58
C ALA A 162 30.89 -9.03 17.24
N GLU A 163 31.06 -10.33 17.46
CA GLU A 163 32.29 -11.07 17.14
C GLU A 163 32.55 -11.09 15.63
N VAL A 164 31.54 -11.43 14.83
CA VAL A 164 31.63 -11.43 13.35
C VAL A 164 32.00 -10.04 12.83
N LEU A 165 31.36 -8.99 13.37
CA LEU A 165 31.62 -7.62 12.97
C LEU A 165 33.06 -7.19 13.34
N GLN A 166 33.51 -7.55 14.53
CA GLN A 166 34.88 -7.26 14.98
C GLN A 166 35.93 -8.00 14.12
N GLU A 167 35.69 -9.26 13.79
CA GLU A 167 36.55 -10.05 12.88
C GLU A 167 36.62 -9.45 11.48
N ALA A 168 35.51 -8.88 11.00
CA ALA A 168 35.43 -8.15 9.74
C ALA A 168 36.12 -6.76 9.78
N GLY A 169 36.64 -6.33 10.93
CA GLY A 169 37.30 -5.03 11.10
C GLY A 169 36.34 -3.86 11.33
N VAL A 170 35.08 -4.13 11.68
CA VAL A 170 34.08 -3.11 12.02
C VAL A 170 34.27 -2.69 13.47
N ASP A 171 34.35 -1.39 13.75
CA ASP A 171 34.46 -0.88 15.11
C ASP A 171 33.17 -1.11 15.93
N GLU A 172 33.29 -1.15 17.26
CA GLU A 172 32.17 -1.48 18.14
C GLU A 172 30.97 -0.53 17.98
N THR A 173 31.22 0.78 17.78
CA THR A 173 30.14 1.77 17.66
C THR A 173 29.39 1.59 16.33
N LEU A 174 30.12 1.40 15.24
CA LEU A 174 29.55 1.07 13.93
C LEU A 174 28.81 -0.28 13.98
N GLY A 175 29.38 -1.28 14.63
CA GLY A 175 28.80 -2.61 14.77
C GLY A 175 27.49 -2.62 15.56
N GLN A 176 27.40 -1.86 16.65
CA GLN A 176 26.14 -1.66 17.39
C GLN A 176 25.07 -0.98 16.53
N ARG A 177 25.45 0.05 15.77
CA ARG A 177 24.53 0.72 14.84
C ARG A 177 24.03 -0.27 13.79
N TRP A 178 24.91 -0.97 13.09
CA TRP A 178 24.53 -1.95 12.07
C TRP A 178 23.66 -3.07 12.64
N SER A 179 23.98 -3.60 13.81
CA SER A 179 23.15 -4.61 14.48
C SER A 179 21.71 -4.14 14.66
N HIS A 180 21.52 -2.86 15.05
CA HIS A 180 20.19 -2.28 15.14
C HIS A 180 19.50 -2.15 13.76
N ARG A 181 20.24 -1.72 12.72
CA ARG A 181 19.71 -1.61 11.34
C ARG A 181 19.26 -2.96 10.80
N PHE A 182 20.12 -3.98 10.87
CA PHE A 182 19.81 -5.34 10.43
C PHE A 182 18.56 -5.87 11.13
N ARG A 183 18.47 -5.79 12.47
CA ARG A 183 17.28 -6.25 13.21
C ARG A 183 16.01 -5.54 12.78
N ARG A 184 16.08 -4.23 12.55
CA ARG A 184 14.91 -3.44 12.12
C ARG A 184 14.44 -3.85 10.73
N ILE A 185 15.35 -4.13 9.80
CA ILE A 185 15.01 -4.55 8.43
C ILE A 185 14.54 -6.01 8.40
N THR A 186 15.26 -6.93 9.07
CA THR A 186 14.85 -8.34 9.19
C THR A 186 13.44 -8.49 9.78
N ALA A 187 13.05 -7.63 10.73
CA ALA A 187 11.71 -7.67 11.32
C ALA A 187 10.56 -7.37 10.33
N ILE A 188 10.85 -6.80 9.16
CA ILE A 188 9.86 -6.49 8.12
C ILE A 188 9.46 -7.75 7.37
N ALA A 189 10.41 -8.64 7.11
CA ALA A 189 10.20 -9.90 6.41
C ALA A 189 11.02 -11.03 7.07
N PRO A 190 10.63 -11.47 8.28
CA PRO A 190 11.40 -12.44 9.05
C PRO A 190 11.45 -13.83 8.40
N GLU A 191 10.53 -14.12 7.49
CA GLU A 191 10.44 -15.37 6.74
C GLU A 191 11.26 -15.39 5.43
N TRP A 192 11.78 -14.25 4.98
CA TRP A 192 12.52 -14.19 3.72
C TRP A 192 13.87 -14.90 3.83
N SER A 193 14.10 -15.78 2.86
CA SER A 193 15.37 -16.47 2.62
C SER A 193 16.46 -15.50 2.14
N THR A 194 17.71 -15.96 2.15
CA THR A 194 18.83 -15.19 1.59
C THR A 194 18.61 -14.83 0.12
N ALA A 195 17.98 -15.71 -0.67
CA ALA A 195 17.67 -15.45 -2.07
C ALA A 195 16.62 -14.34 -2.22
N GLU A 196 15.54 -14.39 -1.43
CA GLU A 196 14.50 -13.34 -1.45
C GLU A 196 15.07 -11.98 -1.00
N TRP A 197 15.91 -11.95 0.04
CA TRP A 197 16.60 -10.72 0.43
C TRP A 197 17.57 -10.21 -0.64
N HIS A 198 18.28 -11.11 -1.32
CA HIS A 198 19.14 -10.74 -2.43
C HIS A 198 18.32 -10.10 -3.56
N ASP A 199 17.20 -10.72 -3.94
CA ASP A 199 16.32 -10.20 -4.99
C ASP A 199 15.70 -8.87 -4.61
N ALA A 200 15.18 -8.74 -3.39
CA ALA A 200 14.62 -7.50 -2.87
C ALA A 200 15.64 -6.36 -2.84
N LEU A 201 16.90 -6.64 -2.48
CA LEU A 201 17.98 -5.65 -2.52
C LEU A 201 18.34 -5.23 -3.94
N GLN A 202 18.40 -6.16 -4.90
CA GLN A 202 18.66 -5.81 -6.31
C GLN A 202 17.54 -4.95 -6.89
N ILE A 203 16.28 -5.26 -6.56
CA ILE A 203 15.13 -4.42 -6.91
C ILE A 203 15.26 -3.03 -6.27
N ALA A 204 15.58 -2.97 -4.99
CA ALA A 204 15.75 -1.70 -4.28
C ALA A 204 16.87 -0.82 -4.87
N ILE A 205 17.99 -1.41 -5.29
CA ILE A 205 19.07 -0.70 -5.98
C ILE A 205 18.55 -0.10 -7.29
N ALA A 206 17.94 -0.93 -8.14
CA ALA A 206 17.43 -0.50 -9.45
C ALA A 206 16.37 0.62 -9.33
N ILE A 207 15.45 0.51 -8.37
CA ILE A 207 14.45 1.55 -8.09
C ILE A 207 15.10 2.81 -7.53
N GLY A 208 16.07 2.69 -6.62
CA GLY A 208 16.82 3.83 -6.09
C GLY A 208 17.50 4.64 -7.19
N GLU A 209 18.11 3.96 -8.17
CA GLU A 209 18.74 4.58 -9.33
C GLU A 209 17.71 5.25 -10.25
N ALA A 210 16.60 4.58 -10.55
CA ALA A 210 15.53 5.19 -11.36
C ALA A 210 14.99 6.48 -10.72
N ARG A 211 14.90 6.51 -9.39
CA ARG A 211 14.37 7.65 -8.64
C ARG A 211 15.32 8.85 -8.56
N LYS A 212 16.62 8.68 -8.88
CA LYS A 212 17.55 9.82 -9.00
C LYS A 212 17.19 10.74 -10.16
N GLU A 213 16.50 10.22 -11.18
CA GLU A 213 16.00 11.00 -12.32
C GLU A 213 14.71 11.77 -11.99
N CYS A 214 14.08 11.50 -10.84
CA CYS A 214 12.87 12.18 -10.40
C CYS A 214 13.18 13.60 -9.90
N SER A 215 12.52 14.60 -10.50
CA SER A 215 12.73 16.01 -10.17
C SER A 215 11.49 16.62 -9.51
N GLY A 216 11.65 17.15 -8.29
CA GLY A 216 10.59 17.91 -7.61
C GLY A 216 9.34 17.10 -7.25
N GLY A 217 9.48 15.79 -6.99
CA GLY A 217 8.35 14.90 -6.67
C GLY A 217 7.44 14.63 -7.87
N ARG A 218 8.03 14.57 -9.07
CA ARG A 218 7.39 14.16 -10.32
C ARG A 218 8.15 12.96 -10.89
N ALA A 219 7.39 11.98 -11.38
CA ALA A 219 7.97 10.87 -12.12
C ALA A 219 8.50 11.38 -13.48
N PRO A 220 9.67 10.90 -13.93
CA PRO A 220 10.19 11.24 -15.24
C PRO A 220 9.31 10.65 -16.34
N ASP A 221 9.23 11.29 -17.50
CA ASP A 221 8.51 10.74 -18.66
C ASP A 221 9.06 9.37 -19.06
N ARG A 222 10.35 9.15 -18.86
CA ARG A 222 11.08 7.91 -19.16
C ARG A 222 12.34 7.84 -18.32
N VAL A 223 12.67 6.65 -17.85
CA VAL A 223 13.94 6.33 -17.22
C VAL A 223 14.52 5.05 -17.82
N ALA A 224 15.82 5.05 -18.10
CA ALA A 224 16.55 3.89 -18.56
C ALA A 224 17.97 3.97 -17.99
N ALA A 225 18.29 3.05 -17.09
CA ALA A 225 19.61 2.96 -16.46
C ALA A 225 19.97 1.49 -16.24
N HIS A 226 21.26 1.19 -16.19
CA HIS A 226 21.74 -0.14 -15.84
C HIS A 226 23.14 -0.06 -15.22
N GLY A 227 23.44 -1.01 -14.34
CA GLY A 227 24.78 -1.32 -13.84
C GLY A 227 25.20 -2.72 -14.28
N ASP A 228 26.22 -3.25 -13.62
CA ASP A 228 26.76 -4.58 -13.95
C ASP A 228 25.78 -5.72 -13.59
N SER A 229 25.03 -5.57 -12.49
CA SER A 229 24.13 -6.60 -11.95
C SER A 229 22.65 -6.20 -11.92
N TRP A 230 22.31 -4.99 -12.36
CA TRP A 230 20.95 -4.47 -12.33
C TRP A 230 20.63 -3.65 -13.57
N GLY A 231 19.37 -3.60 -13.96
CA GLY A 231 18.85 -2.72 -14.99
C GLY A 231 17.48 -2.20 -14.59
N VAL A 232 17.14 -0.98 -15.02
CA VAL A 232 15.81 -0.42 -14.81
C VAL A 232 15.34 0.33 -16.05
N PHE A 233 14.13 0.02 -16.48
CA PHE A 233 13.38 0.79 -17.47
C PHE A 233 12.08 1.26 -16.84
N GLY A 234 11.71 2.53 -16.98
CA GLY A 234 10.46 2.99 -16.41
C GLY A 234 9.82 4.14 -17.17
N LYS A 235 8.53 4.33 -16.92
CA LYS A 235 7.70 5.37 -17.52
C LYS A 235 6.83 6.02 -16.46
N GLY A 236 6.89 7.34 -16.38
CA GLY A 236 6.01 8.11 -15.52
C GLY A 236 4.58 8.16 -16.06
N PHE A 237 3.60 8.17 -15.15
CA PHE A 237 2.19 8.41 -15.45
C PHE A 237 1.50 9.14 -14.29
N ALA A 238 0.35 9.76 -14.58
CA ALA A 238 -0.36 10.66 -13.66
C ALA A 238 0.54 11.66 -12.89
N GLN A 239 1.65 12.08 -13.50
CA GLN A 239 2.71 12.97 -12.97
C GLN A 239 3.52 12.46 -11.78
N ILE A 240 3.01 11.53 -10.98
CA ILE A 240 3.63 11.14 -9.69
C ILE A 240 3.96 9.66 -9.60
N TYR A 241 3.41 8.83 -10.49
CA TYR A 241 3.66 7.39 -10.47
C TYR A 241 4.72 7.03 -11.48
N LEU A 242 5.60 6.11 -11.09
CA LEU A 242 6.57 5.49 -11.97
C LEU A 242 6.24 4.00 -12.07
N LEU A 243 5.96 3.53 -13.29
CA LEU A 243 5.96 2.11 -13.62
C LEU A 243 7.38 1.72 -14.01
N ALA A 244 8.02 0.86 -13.23
CA ALA A 244 9.40 0.43 -13.42
C ALA A 244 9.49 -1.08 -13.65
N LEU A 245 10.34 -1.46 -14.61
CA LEU A 245 10.78 -2.82 -14.90
C LEU A 245 12.23 -2.96 -14.45
N VAL A 246 12.51 -3.94 -13.60
CA VAL A 246 13.84 -4.24 -13.07
C VAL A 246 14.39 -5.49 -13.75
N PHE A 247 15.67 -5.47 -14.14
CA PHE A 247 16.36 -6.54 -14.86
C PHE A 247 17.65 -6.98 -14.17
N ASP A 248 18.11 -8.18 -14.52
CA ASP A 248 19.37 -8.79 -14.08
C ASP A 248 20.56 -8.23 -14.88
N GLY A 249 20.80 -6.92 -14.75
CA GLY A 249 21.84 -6.22 -15.50
C GLY A 249 21.32 -5.60 -16.80
N ALA A 250 22.16 -5.66 -17.84
CA ALA A 250 21.85 -5.05 -19.13
C ALA A 250 20.63 -5.69 -19.80
N TYR A 251 19.78 -4.86 -20.40
CA TYR A 251 18.54 -5.27 -21.05
C TYR A 251 18.34 -4.53 -22.39
N SER A 252 17.39 -4.99 -23.19
CA SER A 252 17.02 -4.29 -24.43
C SER A 252 15.88 -3.31 -24.18
N GLU A 253 16.17 -2.01 -24.25
CA GLU A 253 15.17 -0.95 -24.09
C GLU A 253 13.98 -1.10 -25.05
N LEU A 254 14.23 -1.53 -26.30
CA LEU A 254 13.17 -1.77 -27.28
C LEU A 254 12.22 -2.92 -26.87
N HIS A 255 12.76 -3.97 -26.25
CA HIS A 255 11.97 -5.10 -25.75
C HIS A 255 11.21 -4.75 -24.46
N ALA A 256 11.73 -3.82 -23.65
CA ALA A 256 11.06 -3.31 -22.45
C ALA A 256 9.95 -2.31 -22.78
N GLU A 257 10.22 -1.34 -23.64
CA GLU A 257 9.34 -0.18 -23.89
C GLU A 257 8.01 -0.56 -24.55
N GLY A 258 8.05 -1.40 -25.58
CA GLY A 258 6.86 -1.78 -26.33
C GLY A 258 5.77 -2.43 -25.46
N PRO A 259 6.08 -3.51 -24.72
CA PRO A 259 5.15 -4.13 -23.78
C PRO A 259 4.70 -3.20 -22.66
N LEU A 260 5.60 -2.38 -22.09
CA LEU A 260 5.25 -1.44 -21.02
C LEU A 260 4.21 -0.43 -21.50
N VAL A 261 4.45 0.24 -22.63
CA VAL A 261 3.54 1.25 -23.19
C VAL A 261 2.16 0.68 -23.49
N ARG A 262 2.09 -0.60 -23.89
CA ARG A 262 0.80 -1.28 -24.11
C ARG A 262 0.05 -1.61 -22.82
N ALA A 263 0.76 -1.94 -21.75
CA ALA A 263 0.16 -2.26 -20.44
C ALA A 263 -0.24 -1.01 -19.65
N LEU A 264 0.45 0.11 -19.86
CA LEU A 264 0.34 1.32 -19.06
C LEU A 264 -1.10 1.84 -18.88
N PRO A 265 -1.98 1.93 -19.90
CA PRO A 265 -3.33 2.47 -19.70
C PRO A 265 -4.18 1.64 -18.73
N HIS A 266 -4.01 0.32 -18.73
CA HIS A 266 -4.73 -0.57 -17.83
C HIS A 266 -4.17 -0.48 -16.41
N ILE A 267 -2.84 -0.50 -16.27
CA ILE A 267 -2.15 -0.31 -14.99
C ILE A 267 -2.52 1.03 -14.36
N GLU A 268 -2.54 2.12 -15.14
CA GLU A 268 -2.97 3.44 -14.68
C GLU A 268 -4.41 3.43 -14.16
N THR A 269 -5.31 2.74 -14.86
CA THR A 269 -6.71 2.58 -14.43
C THR A 269 -6.80 1.88 -13.07
N LEU A 270 -6.05 0.79 -12.88
CA LEU A 270 -6.02 0.04 -11.63
C LEU A 270 -5.46 0.87 -10.48
N VAL A 271 -4.34 1.57 -10.71
CA VAL A 271 -3.69 2.42 -9.70
C VAL A 271 -4.59 3.57 -9.27
N LEU A 272 -5.26 4.24 -10.22
CA LEU A 272 -6.18 5.34 -9.91
C LEU A 272 -7.48 4.87 -9.24
N ALA A 273 -7.82 3.59 -9.34
CA ALA A 273 -8.97 2.97 -8.69
C ALA A 273 -8.66 2.43 -7.28
N LEU A 274 -7.40 2.47 -6.85
CA LEU A 274 -7.01 2.13 -5.48
C LEU A 274 -7.36 3.28 -4.52
N PRO A 275 -7.78 2.97 -3.28
CA PRO A 275 -8.05 4.01 -2.29
C PRO A 275 -6.77 4.83 -2.01
N PRO A 276 -6.88 6.14 -1.76
CA PRO A 276 -5.72 6.94 -1.37
C PRO A 276 -5.11 6.35 -0.11
N VAL A 277 -3.81 6.04 -0.17
CA VAL A 277 -3.05 5.67 1.01
C VAL A 277 -2.73 6.97 1.74
N ASP A 278 -3.29 7.17 2.94
CA ASP A 278 -2.83 8.24 3.82
C ASP A 278 -1.39 7.89 4.23
N PRO A 279 -0.36 8.60 3.74
CA PRO A 279 1.00 8.29 4.15
C PRO A 279 1.11 8.60 5.66
N PRO A 280 1.77 7.74 6.45
CA PRO A 280 2.18 8.16 7.78
C PRO A 280 2.99 9.45 7.63
N PRO A 281 2.77 10.46 8.49
CA PRO A 281 3.39 11.77 8.32
C PRO A 281 4.91 11.60 8.21
N ARG A 282 5.48 12.12 7.11
CA ARG A 282 6.94 12.26 6.98
C ARG A 282 7.44 12.91 8.27
N ARG A 283 8.30 12.18 9.01
CA ARG A 283 8.92 12.59 10.29
C ARG A 283 8.88 14.11 10.47
N ALA A 284 8.10 14.58 11.44
CA ALA A 284 7.94 16.00 11.72
C ALA A 284 9.33 16.66 11.84
N LYS A 285 9.67 17.53 10.88
CA LYS A 285 10.79 18.46 11.06
C LYS A 285 10.40 19.41 12.19
N VAL A 286 10.95 19.17 13.38
CA VAL A 286 10.85 20.12 14.50
C VAL A 286 11.64 21.37 14.09
N ILE A 287 10.92 22.38 13.62
CA ILE A 287 11.47 23.72 13.43
C ILE A 287 11.34 24.44 14.77
N ALA A 288 12.47 24.57 15.48
CA ALA A 288 12.52 25.37 16.69
C ALA A 288 12.34 26.86 16.31
N PHE A 289 11.21 27.45 16.69
CA PHE A 289 11.05 28.90 16.61
C PHE A 289 11.94 29.55 17.68
N ARG A 290 12.96 30.30 17.25
CA ARG A 290 13.62 31.29 18.11
C ARG A 290 12.62 32.40 18.38
N ARG A 291 12.26 32.61 19.66
CA ARG A 291 11.59 33.83 20.10
C ARG A 291 12.57 35.00 19.90
N SER A 292 12.19 35.93 19.04
CA SER A 292 12.73 37.31 18.98
C SER A 292 12.21 38.12 20.15
#